data_AF-A0A7V9SB19-F1
#
_entry.id   AF-A0A7V9SB19-F1
#
_cell.length_a   1.000
_cell.length_b   1.000
_cell.length_c   1.000
_cell.angle_alpha   90.00
_cell.angle_beta   90.00
_cell.angle_gamma   90.00
#
_symmetry.space_group_name_H-M   'P 1'
#
loop_
_entity.id
_entity.type
_entity.pdbx_description
1 polymer ?
#
loop_
_entity_poly.entity_id
_entity_poly.type
_entity_poly.pdbx_seq_one_letter_code
_entity_poly.pdbx_strand_id
1 'polypeptide(L)'
;LMPPLVTGAVVAIIGLNLASAARNLAAFDPVIAAITVLAIFIVGLLTTGIFSRLPILIGGVIGYAAALLLGGTAIEGRQYLGVTVHGVDLTPVGNASWFGVPAFVAPEFNGGAMLLIAPVAVVLLAENLGHVKAVSALTGQNLTPYLGRAFIGDGVATIVAGLRGGTGVTTYAENIGVMAVTRVYSTLVFLIAGVIAIVFGLSPKFGAMIASIPQGVLGGVTTVLFGLIAVTGARIWVDNRVDFTRAVNLFVAAVTLIIGAADYTLTIGGFTMNGITLGTFAAIVLYQVFQGASVRDDFAIVGDAAEAEAELRAGPAGRSSR
;
A
#
# COMPACT_ATOMS: atom_id res chain seq x y z
N LEU A 1 18.77 -12.69 6.24
CA LEU A 1 17.79 -12.32 5.18
C LEU A 1 16.40 -12.62 5.72
N MET A 2 15.44 -11.69 5.61
CA MET A 2 14.08 -11.95 6.07
C MET A 2 13.42 -13.01 5.15
N PRO A 3 12.81 -14.07 5.71
CA PRO A 3 12.10 -15.07 4.93
C PRO A 3 10.94 -14.44 4.14
N PRO A 4 10.56 -15.00 2.98
CA PRO A 4 9.41 -14.52 2.20
C PRO A 4 8.10 -14.53 2.99
N LEU A 5 7.91 -15.48 3.90
CA LEU A 5 6.77 -15.51 4.81
C LEU A 5 6.67 -14.21 5.63
N VAL A 6 7.74 -13.88 6.36
CA VAL A 6 7.81 -12.70 7.24
C VAL A 6 7.66 -11.42 6.41
N THR A 7 8.34 -11.36 5.27
CA THR A 7 8.29 -10.22 4.36
C THR A 7 6.87 -9.97 3.85
N GLY A 8 6.18 -11.00 3.37
CA GLY A 8 4.79 -10.88 2.89
C GLY A 8 3.81 -10.54 4.02
N ALA A 9 4.01 -11.08 5.23
CA ALA A 9 3.17 -10.76 6.39
C ALA A 9 3.32 -9.29 6.81
N VAL A 10 4.56 -8.79 6.85
CA VAL A 10 4.89 -7.41 7.19
C VAL A 10 4.30 -6.44 6.16
N VAL A 11 4.42 -6.72 4.86
CA VAL A 11 3.81 -5.87 3.82
C VAL A 11 2.27 -5.90 3.93
N ALA A 12 1.69 -7.08 4.18
CA ALA A 12 0.24 -7.22 4.30
C ALA A 12 -0.35 -6.39 5.46
N ILE A 13 0.31 -6.40 6.63
CA ILE A 13 -0.18 -5.65 7.79
C ILE A 13 -0.14 -4.14 7.61
N ILE A 14 0.77 -3.60 6.79
CA ILE A 14 0.81 -2.15 6.51
C ILE A 14 -0.51 -1.74 5.84
N GLY A 15 -0.91 -2.46 4.78
CA GLY A 15 -2.15 -2.19 4.08
C GLY A 15 -3.39 -2.37 4.98
N LEU A 16 -3.40 -3.43 5.79
CA LEU A 16 -4.52 -3.71 6.69
C LEU A 16 -4.63 -2.72 7.85
N ASN A 17 -3.53 -2.30 8.46
CA ASN A 17 -3.52 -1.34 9.56
C ASN A 17 -4.08 0.03 9.12
N LEU A 18 -3.75 0.44 7.89
CA LEU A 18 -4.23 1.69 7.29
C LEU A 18 -5.69 1.65 6.82
N ALA A 19 -6.35 0.48 6.86
CA ALA A 19 -7.75 0.34 6.46
C ALA A 19 -8.70 1.21 7.30
N SER A 20 -8.38 1.42 8.58
CA SER A 20 -9.15 2.30 9.48
C SER A 20 -9.12 3.76 9.01
N ALA A 21 -7.96 4.25 8.55
CA ALA A 21 -7.80 5.59 8.02
C ALA A 21 -8.59 5.77 6.71
N ALA A 22 -8.51 4.80 5.80
CA ALA A 22 -9.30 4.80 4.57
C ALA A 22 -10.81 4.79 4.85
N ARG A 23 -11.26 3.96 5.82
CA ARG A 23 -12.66 3.93 6.28
C ARG A 23 -13.11 5.29 6.78
N ASN A 24 -12.31 5.96 7.61
CA ASN A 24 -12.70 7.26 8.19
C ASN A 24 -12.88 8.33 7.10
N LEU A 25 -11.98 8.36 6.11
CA LEU A 25 -12.10 9.25 4.95
C LEU A 25 -13.30 8.90 4.07
N ALA A 26 -13.53 7.62 3.80
CA ALA A 26 -14.65 7.17 2.99
C ALA A 26 -16.00 7.40 3.69
N ALA A 27 -16.05 7.28 5.02
CA ALA A 27 -17.25 7.54 5.81
C ALA A 27 -17.65 9.02 5.82
N PHE A 28 -16.71 9.94 5.59
CA PHE A 28 -17.00 11.37 5.49
C PHE A 28 -17.86 11.70 4.27
N ASP A 29 -17.58 11.10 3.12
CA ASP A 29 -18.41 11.23 1.92
C ASP A 29 -18.49 9.88 1.17
N PRO A 30 -19.41 8.99 1.58
CA PRO A 30 -19.45 7.61 1.11
C PRO A 30 -19.88 7.50 -0.35
N VAL A 31 -20.66 8.48 -0.85
CA VAL A 31 -21.10 8.51 -2.26
C VAL A 31 -19.90 8.80 -3.15
N ILE A 32 -19.12 9.84 -2.84
CA ILE A 32 -17.93 10.18 -3.61
C ILE A 32 -16.86 9.10 -3.48
N ALA A 33 -16.69 8.51 -2.31
CA ALA A 33 -15.77 7.39 -2.12
C ALA A 33 -16.15 6.19 -3.00
N ALA A 34 -17.43 5.79 -3.01
CA ALA A 34 -17.92 4.70 -3.85
C ALA A 34 -17.74 4.98 -5.35
N ILE A 35 -18.06 6.20 -5.81
CA ILE A 35 -17.84 6.62 -7.19
C ILE A 35 -16.36 6.53 -7.55
N THR A 36 -15.49 7.00 -6.66
CA THR A 36 -14.04 6.99 -6.86
C THR A 36 -13.53 5.56 -6.98
N VAL A 37 -13.90 4.66 -6.06
CA VAL A 37 -13.53 3.23 -6.13
C VAL A 37 -14.01 2.61 -7.44
N LEU A 38 -15.29 2.80 -7.78
CA LEU A 38 -15.86 2.25 -9.01
C LEU A 38 -15.13 2.77 -10.26
N ALA A 39 -14.81 4.06 -10.29
CA ALA A 39 -14.06 4.66 -11.37
C ALA A 39 -12.64 4.06 -11.49
N ILE A 40 -11.94 3.85 -10.37
CA ILE A 40 -10.62 3.19 -10.36
C ILE A 40 -10.73 1.77 -10.94
N PHE A 41 -11.74 1.00 -10.54
CA PHE A 41 -11.97 -0.36 -11.05
C PHE A 41 -12.31 -0.37 -12.54
N ILE A 42 -13.25 0.48 -12.97
CA ILE A 42 -13.63 0.61 -14.38
C ILE A 42 -12.40 0.97 -15.22
N VAL A 43 -11.62 1.96 -14.80
CA VAL A 43 -10.42 2.36 -15.54
C VAL A 43 -9.40 1.23 -15.54
N GLY A 44 -9.13 0.60 -14.40
CA GLY A 44 -8.13 -0.46 -14.29
C GLY A 44 -8.46 -1.72 -15.07
N LEU A 45 -9.74 -2.09 -15.15
CA LEU A 45 -10.19 -3.36 -15.73
C LEU A 45 -10.74 -3.23 -17.15
N LEU A 46 -11.38 -2.11 -17.49
CA LEU A 46 -12.11 -1.97 -18.77
C LEU A 46 -11.38 -1.08 -19.78
N THR A 47 -10.37 -0.30 -19.38
CA THR A 47 -9.56 0.47 -20.35
C THR A 47 -8.31 -0.28 -20.78
N THR A 48 -7.74 0.12 -21.91
CA THR A 48 -6.51 -0.47 -22.46
C THR A 48 -5.41 0.57 -22.64
N GLY A 49 -4.18 0.12 -22.84
CA GLY A 49 -3.04 0.99 -23.08
C GLY A 49 -2.57 1.74 -21.82
N ILE A 50 -2.38 3.06 -21.94
CA ILE A 50 -1.83 3.90 -20.87
C ILE A 50 -2.84 4.19 -19.75
N PHE A 51 -4.14 4.23 -20.07
CA PHE A 51 -5.19 4.59 -19.10
C PHE A 51 -5.35 3.53 -18.00
N SER A 52 -5.24 2.25 -18.33
CA SER A 52 -5.29 1.16 -17.32
C SER A 52 -4.06 1.10 -16.41
N ARG A 53 -3.04 1.94 -16.66
CA ARG A 53 -1.84 2.09 -15.81
C ARG A 53 -1.95 3.25 -14.84
N LEU A 54 -2.91 4.14 -15.06
CA LEU A 54 -3.20 5.27 -14.20
C LEU A 54 -4.60 5.17 -13.56
N PRO A 55 -5.09 3.98 -13.14
CA PRO A 55 -6.48 3.84 -12.71
C PRO A 55 -6.75 4.64 -11.44
N ILE A 56 -5.77 4.74 -10.55
CA ILE A 56 -5.85 5.50 -9.30
C ILE A 56 -5.90 7.00 -9.59
N LEU A 57 -5.05 7.50 -10.50
CA LEU A 57 -5.03 8.90 -10.90
C LEU A 57 -6.34 9.29 -11.62
N ILE A 58 -6.73 8.54 -12.64
CA ILE A 58 -7.92 8.83 -13.44
C ILE A 58 -9.19 8.65 -12.60
N GLY A 59 -9.26 7.59 -11.79
CA GLY A 59 -10.36 7.37 -10.87
C GLY A 59 -10.47 8.48 -9.82
N GLY A 60 -9.34 8.98 -9.31
CA GLY A 60 -9.30 10.17 -8.45
C GLY A 60 -9.80 11.43 -9.16
N VAL A 61 -9.42 11.65 -10.43
CA VAL A 61 -9.93 12.77 -11.25
C VAL A 61 -11.44 12.66 -11.48
N ILE A 62 -11.95 11.45 -11.78
CA ILE A 62 -13.38 11.19 -11.93
C ILE A 62 -14.12 11.44 -10.61
N GLY A 63 -13.56 10.97 -9.49
CA GLY A 63 -14.09 11.22 -8.15
C GLY A 63 -14.15 12.71 -7.81
N TYR A 64 -13.09 13.45 -8.13
CA TYR A 64 -13.03 14.90 -7.95
C TYR A 64 -14.08 15.63 -8.81
N ALA A 65 -14.21 15.23 -10.08
CA ALA A 65 -15.24 15.76 -10.97
C ALA A 65 -16.65 15.46 -10.44
N ALA A 66 -16.89 14.25 -9.92
CA ALA A 66 -18.16 13.88 -9.29
C ALA A 66 -18.44 14.74 -8.05
N ALA A 67 -17.43 15.02 -7.22
CA ALA A 67 -17.57 15.91 -6.07
C ALA A 67 -17.93 17.34 -6.47
N LEU A 68 -17.34 17.86 -7.55
CA LEU A 68 -17.72 19.18 -8.11
C LEU A 68 -19.15 19.20 -8.68
N LEU A 69 -19.54 18.14 -9.39
CA LEU A 69 -20.86 18.08 -10.04
C LEU A 69 -21.99 17.89 -9.02
N LEU A 70 -21.77 17.02 -8.04
CA LEU A 70 -22.74 16.69 -7.00
C LEU A 70 -22.65 17.71 -5.85
N GLY A 71 -21.51 17.81 -5.16
CA GLY A 71 -21.35 18.69 -4.01
C GLY A 71 -21.27 20.19 -4.34
N GLY A 72 -20.86 20.56 -5.56
CA GLY A 72 -20.65 21.96 -5.95
C GLY A 72 -19.35 22.54 -5.39
N THR A 73 -19.28 23.86 -5.27
CA THR A 73 -18.08 24.59 -4.79
C THR A 73 -18.20 25.08 -3.35
N ALA A 74 -19.37 24.92 -2.72
CA ALA A 74 -19.59 25.29 -1.33
C ALA A 74 -19.22 24.11 -0.42
N ILE A 75 -18.47 24.35 0.65
CA ILE A 75 -18.00 23.31 1.59
C ILE A 75 -19.16 22.56 2.25
N GLU A 76 -20.25 23.27 2.52
CA GLU A 76 -21.49 22.69 3.07
C GLU A 76 -22.09 21.60 2.16
N GLY A 77 -21.76 21.65 0.86
CA GLY A 77 -22.18 20.65 -0.09
C GLY A 77 -23.64 20.74 -0.48
N ARG A 78 -24.19 19.61 -0.95
CA ARG A 78 -25.59 19.47 -1.34
C ARG A 78 -26.13 18.13 -0.85
N GLN A 79 -27.43 18.08 -0.58
CA GLN A 79 -28.09 16.86 -0.14
C GLN A 79 -28.63 16.07 -1.33
N TYR A 80 -28.29 14.79 -1.39
CA TYR A 80 -28.75 13.82 -2.40
C TYR A 80 -29.29 12.58 -1.69
N LEU A 81 -30.57 12.25 -1.92
CA LEU A 81 -31.20 11.04 -1.39
C LEU A 81 -30.99 10.82 0.12
N GLY A 82 -30.98 11.91 0.90
CA GLY A 82 -30.77 11.87 2.35
C GLY A 82 -29.29 11.85 2.79
N VAL A 83 -28.34 11.88 1.86
CA VAL A 83 -26.89 11.92 2.14
C VAL A 83 -26.32 13.28 1.72
N THR A 84 -25.47 13.87 2.55
CA THR A 84 -24.74 15.10 2.20
C THR A 84 -23.52 14.74 1.35
N VAL A 85 -23.39 15.35 0.18
CA VAL A 85 -22.19 15.30 -0.66
C VAL A 85 -21.48 16.63 -0.51
N HIS A 86 -20.25 16.60 -0.01
CA HIS A 86 -19.49 17.81 0.29
C HIS A 86 -18.91 18.44 -0.99
N GLY A 87 -18.98 19.76 -1.09
CA GLY A 87 -18.42 20.49 -2.23
C GLY A 87 -16.92 20.73 -2.10
N VAL A 88 -16.35 21.30 -3.16
CA VAL A 88 -14.90 21.55 -3.28
C VAL A 88 -14.62 23.05 -3.21
N ASP A 89 -13.89 23.49 -2.18
CA ASP A 89 -13.45 24.88 -2.10
C ASP A 89 -12.25 25.13 -3.00
N LEU A 90 -12.48 25.89 -4.07
CA LEU A 90 -11.46 26.29 -5.04
C LEU A 90 -10.85 27.68 -4.75
N THR A 91 -11.33 28.37 -3.71
CA THR A 91 -10.82 29.70 -3.32
C THR A 91 -9.31 29.68 -3.02
N PRO A 92 -8.76 28.70 -2.29
CA PRO A 92 -7.33 28.61 -2.06
C PRO A 92 -6.54 28.40 -3.37
N VAL A 93 -7.11 27.66 -4.32
CA VAL A 93 -6.50 27.44 -5.64
C VAL A 93 -6.46 28.76 -6.41
N GLY A 94 -7.54 29.54 -6.41
CA GLY A 94 -7.58 30.86 -7.05
C GLY A 94 -6.49 31.80 -6.52
N ASN A 95 -6.35 31.85 -5.19
CA ASN A 95 -5.44 32.76 -4.48
C ASN A 95 -3.96 32.33 -4.49
N ALA A 96 -3.66 31.06 -4.78
CA ALA A 96 -2.30 30.55 -4.75
C ALA A 96 -1.44 31.06 -5.93
N SER A 97 -0.19 31.43 -5.62
CA SER A 97 0.82 31.79 -6.60
C SER A 97 1.25 30.60 -7.46
N TRP A 98 1.59 30.86 -8.73
CA TRP A 98 2.11 29.83 -9.64
C TRP A 98 3.50 29.32 -9.25
N PHE A 99 4.32 30.19 -8.66
CA PHE A 99 5.68 29.89 -8.21
C PHE A 99 5.84 30.28 -6.73
N GLY A 100 6.52 29.43 -5.97
CA GLY A 100 6.84 29.66 -4.57
C GLY A 100 7.64 28.51 -3.99
N VAL A 101 8.37 28.77 -2.91
CA VAL A 101 9.17 27.75 -2.24
C VAL A 101 8.30 27.05 -1.18
N PRO A 102 8.35 25.71 -1.06
CA PRO A 102 7.60 24.99 -0.03
C PRO A 102 8.05 25.40 1.37
N ALA A 103 7.14 25.27 2.34
CA ALA A 103 7.46 25.48 3.75
C ALA A 103 8.40 24.35 4.22
N PHE A 104 9.53 24.73 4.81
CA PHE A 104 10.47 23.78 5.38
C PHE A 104 10.30 23.73 6.90
N VAL A 105 10.33 22.53 7.45
CA VAL A 105 10.35 22.30 8.91
C VAL A 105 11.73 21.77 9.28
N ALA A 106 12.34 22.38 10.29
CA ALA A 106 13.63 21.92 10.81
C ALA A 106 13.44 20.62 11.62
N PRO A 107 14.37 19.66 11.54
CA PRO A 107 14.27 18.41 12.27
C PRO A 107 14.47 18.64 13.78
N GLU A 108 13.65 17.99 14.59
CA GLU A 108 13.83 17.89 16.04
C GLU A 108 14.21 16.45 16.42
N PHE A 109 15.31 16.29 17.14
CA PHE A 109 15.82 14.97 17.55
C PHE A 109 15.25 14.57 18.90
N ASN A 110 14.17 13.80 18.88
CA ASN A 110 13.56 13.21 20.07
C ASN A 110 13.84 11.70 20.11
N GLY A 111 14.64 11.23 21.08
CA GLY A 111 15.02 9.82 21.18
C GLY A 111 13.84 8.85 21.32
N GLY A 112 12.76 9.25 22.01
CA GLY A 112 11.54 8.46 22.13
C GLY A 112 10.83 8.29 20.79
N ALA A 113 10.62 9.39 20.06
CA ALA A 113 10.03 9.36 18.73
C ALA A 113 10.89 8.57 17.72
N MET A 114 12.22 8.72 17.80
CA MET A 114 13.15 7.97 16.96
C MET A 114 13.05 6.46 17.20
N LEU A 115 13.00 6.02 18.46
CA LEU A 115 12.81 4.60 18.80
C LEU A 115 11.46 4.07 18.31
N LEU A 116 10.42 4.91 18.31
CA LEU A 116 9.07 4.57 17.86
C LEU A 116 9.00 4.33 16.35
N ILE A 117 9.74 5.13 15.58
CA ILE A 117 9.78 5.07 14.11
C ILE A 117 10.84 4.08 13.60
N ALA A 118 11.92 3.83 14.37
CA ALA A 118 13.04 2.99 13.94
C ALA A 118 12.64 1.61 13.38
N PRO A 119 11.64 0.89 13.94
CA PRO A 119 11.19 -0.39 13.38
C PRO A 119 10.62 -0.29 11.96
N VAL A 120 10.04 0.87 11.59
CA VAL A 120 9.52 1.11 10.23
C VAL A 120 10.64 1.01 9.19
N ALA A 121 11.89 1.37 9.53
CA ALA A 121 13.01 1.20 8.61
C ALA A 121 13.24 -0.27 8.22
N VAL A 122 13.04 -1.21 9.16
CA VAL A 122 13.14 -2.65 8.88
C VAL A 122 12.07 -3.09 7.89
N VAL A 123 10.86 -2.56 8.06
CA VAL A 123 9.73 -2.79 7.15
C VAL A 123 10.06 -2.29 5.74
N LEU A 124 10.58 -1.07 5.61
CA LEU A 124 10.98 -0.48 4.33
C LEU A 124 12.08 -1.30 3.63
N LEU A 125 13.04 -1.85 4.37
CA LEU A 125 14.05 -2.74 3.80
C LEU A 125 13.45 -4.01 3.21
N ALA A 126 12.45 -4.59 3.88
CA ALA A 126 11.76 -5.79 3.41
C ALA A 126 10.92 -5.50 2.16
N GLU A 127 10.20 -4.38 2.14
CA GLU A 127 9.44 -3.89 0.98
C GLU A 127 10.36 -3.63 -0.22
N ASN A 128 11.43 -2.86 -0.02
CA ASN A 128 12.36 -2.47 -1.08
C ASN A 128 13.12 -3.70 -1.65
N LEU A 129 13.42 -4.71 -0.83
CA LEU A 129 13.89 -6.01 -1.31
C LEU A 129 12.89 -6.66 -2.28
N GLY A 130 11.60 -6.67 -1.92
CA GLY A 130 10.53 -7.17 -2.77
C GLY A 130 10.47 -6.45 -4.11
N HIS A 131 10.55 -5.11 -4.09
CA HIS A 131 10.55 -4.28 -5.30
C HIS A 131 11.76 -4.54 -6.20
N VAL A 132 12.98 -4.62 -5.64
CA VAL A 132 14.18 -4.94 -6.42
C VAL A 132 14.09 -6.34 -7.04
N LYS A 133 13.54 -7.33 -6.32
CA LYS A 133 13.32 -8.67 -6.86
C LYS A 133 12.26 -8.69 -7.97
N ALA A 134 11.19 -7.92 -7.83
CA ALA A 134 10.19 -7.77 -8.89
C ALA A 134 10.80 -7.17 -10.17
N VAL A 135 11.60 -6.11 -10.05
CA VAL A 135 12.31 -5.50 -11.20
C VAL A 135 13.34 -6.47 -11.79
N SER A 136 14.06 -7.23 -10.96
CA SER A 136 15.00 -8.26 -11.39
C SER A 136 14.31 -9.34 -12.25
N ALA A 137 13.11 -9.78 -11.84
CA ALA A 137 12.31 -10.73 -12.60
C ALA A 137 11.80 -10.15 -13.93
N LEU A 138 11.39 -8.87 -13.95
CA LEU A 138 10.90 -8.21 -15.16
C LEU A 138 12.00 -7.93 -16.20
N THR A 139 13.19 -7.59 -15.73
CA THR A 139 14.36 -7.27 -16.58
C THR A 139 15.18 -8.48 -16.97
N GLY A 140 15.01 -9.62 -16.28
CA GLY A 140 15.83 -10.81 -16.45
C GLY A 140 17.27 -10.67 -15.95
N GLN A 141 17.58 -9.59 -15.22
CA GLN A 141 18.93 -9.31 -14.71
C GLN A 141 19.00 -9.54 -13.20
N ASN A 142 20.09 -10.13 -12.70
CA ASN A 142 20.28 -10.30 -11.26
C ASN A 142 20.68 -8.98 -10.61
N LEU A 143 19.73 -8.31 -9.95
CA LEU A 143 19.95 -7.03 -9.27
C LEU A 143 20.37 -7.19 -7.80
N THR A 144 20.46 -8.42 -7.28
CA THR A 144 20.84 -8.71 -5.90
C THR A 144 22.17 -8.06 -5.46
N PRO A 145 23.23 -8.02 -6.30
CA PRO A 145 24.49 -7.35 -5.93
C PRO A 145 24.34 -5.85 -5.66
N TYR A 146 23.32 -5.20 -6.19
CA TYR A 146 23.06 -3.77 -6.02
C TYR A 146 22.15 -3.46 -4.84
N LEU A 147 21.65 -4.47 -4.13
CA LEU A 147 20.68 -4.29 -3.04
C LEU A 147 21.20 -3.36 -1.94
N GLY A 148 22.48 -3.47 -1.57
CA GLY A 148 23.09 -2.54 -0.61
C GLY A 148 23.11 -1.09 -1.08
N ARG A 149 23.33 -0.85 -2.39
CA ARG A 149 23.27 0.50 -2.97
C ARG A 149 21.84 1.03 -3.03
N ALA A 150 20.86 0.17 -3.27
CA ALA A 150 19.45 0.53 -3.24
C ALA A 150 19.02 0.97 -1.84
N PHE A 151 19.40 0.22 -0.79
CA PHE A 151 19.12 0.59 0.60
C PHE A 151 19.79 1.89 1.04
N ILE A 152 21.05 2.10 0.64
CA ILE A 152 21.74 3.38 0.91
C ILE A 152 21.05 4.53 0.19
N GLY A 153 20.65 4.36 -1.08
CA GLY A 153 19.94 5.39 -1.83
C GLY A 153 18.62 5.79 -1.18
N ASP A 154 17.85 4.80 -0.71
CA ASP A 154 16.59 4.98 -0.01
C ASP A 154 16.77 5.71 1.34
N GLY A 155 17.79 5.29 2.11
CA GLY A 155 18.16 5.95 3.36
C GLY A 155 18.60 7.40 3.17
N VAL A 156 19.44 7.68 2.15
CA VAL A 156 19.87 9.04 1.82
C VAL A 156 18.69 9.91 1.39
N ALA A 157 17.79 9.39 0.55
CA ALA A 157 16.60 10.10 0.12
C ALA A 157 15.69 10.43 1.32
N THR A 158 15.51 9.48 2.25
CA THR A 158 14.76 9.68 3.49
C THR A 158 15.41 10.71 4.41
N ILE A 159 16.74 10.71 4.55
CA ILE A 159 17.47 11.72 5.32
C ILE A 159 17.25 13.11 4.70
N VAL A 160 17.41 13.25 3.39
CA VAL A 160 17.22 14.53 2.68
C VAL A 160 15.79 15.04 2.83
N ALA A 161 14.78 14.16 2.73
CA ALA A 161 13.39 14.52 2.96
C ALA A 161 13.17 14.99 4.41
N GLY A 162 13.63 14.21 5.39
CA GLY A 162 13.47 14.51 6.81
C GLY A 162 14.16 15.81 7.26
N LEU A 163 15.32 16.15 6.69
CA LEU A 163 16.03 17.42 6.97
C LEU A 163 15.22 18.68 6.60
N ARG A 164 14.21 18.53 5.75
CA ARG A 164 13.38 19.63 5.24
C ARG A 164 11.90 19.50 5.65
N GLY A 165 11.57 18.55 6.52
CA GLY A 165 10.20 18.34 6.99
C GLY A 165 9.35 17.45 6.08
N GLY A 166 9.97 16.73 5.14
CA GLY A 166 9.33 15.68 4.35
C GLY A 166 9.13 14.39 5.15
N THR A 167 8.41 13.44 4.57
CA THR A 167 8.17 12.11 5.15
C THR A 167 9.24 11.11 4.73
N GLY A 168 9.28 9.94 5.38
CA GLY A 168 10.03 8.79 4.86
C GLY A 168 9.58 8.43 3.44
N VAL A 169 10.53 8.04 2.60
CA VAL A 169 10.29 7.67 1.19
C VAL A 169 10.67 6.22 0.95
N THR A 170 10.09 5.63 -0.10
CA THR A 170 10.35 4.25 -0.53
C THR A 170 10.14 4.13 -2.04
N THR A 171 10.42 2.96 -2.59
CA THR A 171 10.17 2.63 -4.00
C THR A 171 8.68 2.32 -4.24
N TYR A 172 8.13 2.74 -5.40
CA TYR A 172 6.71 2.57 -5.72
C TYR A 172 6.44 1.34 -6.59
N ALA A 173 5.56 0.45 -6.12
CA ALA A 173 5.15 -0.77 -6.83
C ALA A 173 4.39 -0.47 -8.14
N GLU A 174 3.65 0.63 -8.18
CA GLU A 174 2.87 1.07 -9.34
C GLU A 174 3.79 1.36 -10.53
N ASN A 175 4.94 1.99 -10.28
CA ASN A 175 5.94 2.27 -11.31
C ASN A 175 6.55 0.98 -11.86
N ILE A 176 6.67 -0.07 -11.04
CA ILE A 176 7.11 -1.40 -11.48
C ILE A 176 6.06 -2.03 -12.41
N GLY A 177 4.78 -1.85 -12.11
CA GLY A 177 3.67 -2.25 -12.98
C GLY A 177 3.72 -1.57 -14.36
N VAL A 178 4.07 -0.28 -14.41
CA VAL A 178 4.27 0.44 -15.69
C VAL A 178 5.46 -0.13 -16.46
N MET A 179 6.59 -0.39 -15.79
CA MET A 179 7.78 -0.97 -16.42
C MET A 179 7.53 -2.37 -17.00
N ALA A 180 6.75 -3.19 -16.31
CA ALA A 180 6.41 -4.55 -16.75
C ALA A 180 5.78 -4.58 -18.15
N VAL A 181 5.05 -3.52 -18.50
CA VAL A 181 4.23 -3.45 -19.72
C VAL A 181 4.89 -2.61 -20.79
N THR A 182 5.40 -1.44 -20.40
CA THR A 182 6.10 -0.54 -21.34
C THR A 182 7.42 -1.11 -21.81
N ARG A 183 8.00 -2.05 -21.04
CA ARG A 183 9.36 -2.57 -21.25
C ARG A 183 10.43 -1.47 -21.28
N VAL A 184 10.12 -0.30 -20.71
CA VAL A 184 11.05 0.82 -20.57
C VAL A 184 11.66 0.75 -19.17
N TYR A 185 12.92 0.35 -19.09
CA TYR A 185 13.68 0.23 -17.83
C TYR A 185 14.75 1.32 -17.68
N SER A 186 14.66 2.39 -18.47
CA SER A 186 15.66 3.46 -18.48
C SER A 186 15.60 4.29 -17.19
N THR A 187 16.74 4.40 -16.50
CA THR A 187 16.89 5.24 -15.30
C THR A 187 16.71 6.73 -15.60
N LEU A 188 16.95 7.16 -16.85
CA LEU A 188 16.75 8.55 -17.30
C LEU A 188 15.31 9.01 -17.09
N VAL A 189 14.33 8.13 -17.30
CA VAL A 189 12.90 8.45 -17.15
C VAL A 189 12.59 8.88 -15.72
N PHE A 190 13.21 8.22 -14.73
CA PHE A 190 13.05 8.56 -13.32
C PHE A 190 13.72 9.89 -12.96
N LEU A 191 14.86 10.22 -13.58
CA LEU A 191 15.49 11.53 -13.40
C LEU A 191 14.60 12.66 -13.95
N ILE A 192 14.04 12.48 -15.14
CA ILE A 192 13.11 13.44 -15.75
C ILE A 192 11.85 13.59 -14.87
N ALA A 193 11.26 12.48 -14.42
CA ALA A 193 10.11 12.49 -13.52
C ALA A 193 10.42 13.22 -12.20
N GLY A 194 11.60 13.02 -11.63
CA GLY A 194 12.06 13.73 -10.43
C GLY A 194 12.19 15.23 -10.64
N VAL A 195 12.75 15.67 -11.77
CA VAL A 195 12.82 17.10 -12.11
C VAL A 195 11.43 17.70 -12.26
N ILE A 196 10.50 17.01 -12.93
CA ILE A 196 9.10 17.45 -13.06
C ILE A 196 8.44 17.55 -11.68
N ALA A 197 8.66 16.58 -10.80
CA ALA A 197 8.12 16.61 -9.44
C ALA A 197 8.67 17.79 -8.63
N ILE A 198 9.96 18.13 -8.78
CA ILE A 198 10.56 19.33 -8.16
C ILE A 198 9.88 20.60 -8.68
N VAL A 199 9.66 20.71 -10.00
CA VAL A 199 8.98 21.87 -10.60
C VAL A 199 7.56 22.02 -10.05
N PHE A 200 6.80 20.92 -9.92
CA PHE A 200 5.48 20.96 -9.30
C PHE A 200 5.53 21.28 -7.81
N GLY A 201 6.55 20.81 -7.08
CA GLY A 201 6.79 21.15 -5.68
C GLY A 201 7.09 22.63 -5.45
N LEU A 202 7.60 23.34 -6.46
CA LEU A 202 7.80 24.79 -6.46
C LEU A 202 6.55 25.58 -6.90
N SER A 203 5.40 24.91 -7.03
CA SER A 203 4.13 25.54 -7.39
C SER A 203 3.11 25.45 -6.25
N PRO A 204 2.94 26.51 -5.44
CA PRO A 204 1.91 26.57 -4.41
C PRO A 204 0.50 26.34 -4.98
N LYS A 205 0.26 26.76 -6.22
CA LYS A 205 -1.00 26.51 -6.94
C LYS A 205 -1.25 25.02 -7.18
N PHE A 206 -0.22 24.25 -7.54
CA PHE A 206 -0.33 22.80 -7.61
C PHE A 206 -0.58 22.20 -6.22
N GLY A 207 0.12 22.66 -5.18
CA GLY A 207 -0.12 22.24 -3.79
C GLY A 207 -1.56 22.50 -3.32
N ALA A 208 -2.10 23.69 -3.62
CA ALA A 208 -3.49 24.05 -3.30
C ALA A 208 -4.51 23.19 -4.06
N MET A 209 -4.21 22.81 -5.31
CA MET A 209 -5.04 21.88 -6.07
C MET A 209 -5.09 20.50 -5.41
N ILE A 210 -3.95 19.94 -4.99
CA ILE A 210 -3.91 18.66 -4.27
C ILE A 210 -4.63 18.77 -2.92
N ALA A 211 -4.46 19.87 -2.20
CA ALA A 211 -5.15 20.11 -0.93
C ALA A 211 -6.67 20.29 -1.09
N SER A 212 -7.15 20.66 -2.27
CA SER A 212 -8.59 20.76 -2.57
C SER A 212 -9.26 19.40 -2.79
N ILE A 213 -8.50 18.29 -2.87
CA ILE A 213 -9.09 16.96 -3.10
C ILE A 213 -10.01 16.59 -1.92
N PRO A 214 -11.31 16.36 -2.16
CA PRO A 214 -12.26 16.06 -1.08
C PRO A 214 -11.95 14.75 -0.37
N GLN A 215 -12.32 14.68 0.92
CA GLN A 215 -12.06 13.50 1.74
C GLN A 215 -12.68 12.22 1.18
N GLY A 216 -13.87 12.28 0.56
CA GLY A 216 -14.47 11.11 -0.09
C GLY A 216 -13.60 10.56 -1.23
N VAL A 217 -12.99 11.43 -2.04
CA VAL A 217 -12.08 11.02 -3.12
C VAL A 217 -10.84 10.35 -2.53
N LEU A 218 -10.24 10.97 -1.51
CA LEU A 218 -9.12 10.39 -0.79
C LEU A 218 -9.49 9.05 -0.15
N GLY A 219 -10.70 8.91 0.40
CA GLY A 219 -11.22 7.67 0.96
C GLY A 219 -11.30 6.55 -0.07
N GLY A 220 -11.83 6.85 -1.26
CA GLY A 220 -11.89 5.87 -2.35
C GLY A 220 -10.52 5.47 -2.89
N VAL A 221 -9.64 6.46 -3.13
CA VAL A 221 -8.25 6.23 -3.56
C VAL A 221 -7.47 5.41 -2.53
N THR A 222 -7.50 5.79 -1.26
CA THR A 222 -6.77 5.11 -0.19
C THR A 222 -7.32 3.72 0.10
N THR A 223 -8.63 3.49 -0.02
CA THR A 223 -9.22 2.15 0.09
C THR A 223 -8.62 1.19 -0.94
N VAL A 224 -8.49 1.63 -2.19
CA VAL A 224 -7.88 0.80 -3.24
C VAL A 224 -6.38 0.65 -3.02
N LEU A 225 -5.66 1.74 -2.74
CA LEU A 225 -4.21 1.72 -2.52
C LEU A 225 -3.81 0.79 -1.37
N PHE A 226 -4.42 0.96 -0.19
CA PHE A 226 -4.08 0.15 0.98
C PHE A 226 -4.48 -1.32 0.80
N GLY A 227 -5.60 -1.58 0.11
CA GLY A 227 -5.97 -2.93 -0.29
C GLY A 227 -4.95 -3.59 -1.23
N LEU A 228 -4.46 -2.84 -2.23
CA LEU A 228 -3.42 -3.32 -3.14
C LEU A 228 -2.09 -3.60 -2.42
N ILE A 229 -1.72 -2.78 -1.44
CA ILE A 229 -0.54 -3.04 -0.58
C ILE A 229 -0.74 -4.36 0.18
N ALA A 230 -1.91 -4.56 0.80
CA ALA A 230 -2.22 -5.79 1.53
C ALA A 230 -2.12 -7.04 0.63
N VAL A 231 -2.72 -6.97 -0.56
CA VAL A 231 -2.70 -8.05 -1.55
C VAL A 231 -1.29 -8.28 -2.12
N THR A 232 -0.46 -7.24 -2.19
CA THR A 232 0.95 -7.39 -2.62
C THR A 232 1.74 -8.22 -1.61
N GLY A 233 1.45 -8.12 -0.31
CA GLY A 233 1.99 -9.02 0.70
C GLY A 233 1.64 -10.49 0.42
N ALA A 234 0.39 -10.76 0.05
CA ALA A 234 -0.05 -12.11 -0.36
C ALA A 234 0.62 -12.56 -1.66
N ARG A 235 0.81 -11.65 -2.63
CA ARG A 235 1.52 -11.95 -3.87
C ARG A 235 2.97 -12.37 -3.61
N ILE A 236 3.66 -11.76 -2.64
CA ILE A 236 5.00 -12.19 -2.24
C ILE A 236 4.99 -13.65 -1.78
N TRP A 237 3.98 -14.08 -1.02
CA TRP A 237 3.85 -15.49 -0.61
C TRP A 237 3.66 -16.43 -1.81
N VAL A 238 2.81 -16.05 -2.76
CA VAL A 238 2.55 -16.85 -3.97
C VAL A 238 3.80 -16.94 -4.85
N ASP A 239 4.43 -15.81 -5.16
CA ASP A 239 5.60 -15.73 -6.05
C ASP A 239 6.82 -16.49 -5.47
N ASN A 240 6.94 -16.55 -4.14
CA ASN A 240 7.98 -17.30 -3.45
C ASN A 240 7.55 -18.70 -2.98
N ARG A 241 6.35 -19.16 -3.36
CA ARG A 241 5.81 -20.49 -3.02
C ARG A 241 5.87 -20.80 -1.51
N VAL A 242 5.42 -19.87 -0.68
CA VAL A 242 5.35 -20.06 0.75
C VAL A 242 4.35 -21.16 1.07
N ASP A 243 4.82 -22.21 1.73
CA ASP A 243 4.02 -23.37 2.09
C ASP A 243 3.24 -23.13 3.39
N PHE A 244 1.93 -22.91 3.28
CA PHE A 244 1.03 -22.73 4.42
C PHE A 244 0.50 -24.04 5.02
N THR A 245 0.83 -25.21 4.44
CA THR A 245 0.56 -26.51 5.08
C THR A 245 1.45 -26.71 6.30
N ARG A 246 2.62 -26.06 6.32
CA ARG A 246 3.48 -25.98 7.50
C ARG A 246 2.81 -25.09 8.55
N ALA A 247 2.42 -25.71 9.67
CA ALA A 247 1.77 -25.00 10.78
C ALA A 247 2.54 -23.75 11.23
N VAL A 248 3.87 -23.80 11.31
CA VAL A 248 4.70 -22.63 11.68
C VAL A 248 4.41 -21.43 10.78
N ASN A 249 4.32 -21.64 9.47
CA ASN A 249 4.05 -20.57 8.52
C ASN A 249 2.64 -20.01 8.69
N LEU A 250 1.67 -20.90 8.86
CA LEU A 250 0.26 -20.55 9.08
C LEU A 250 0.07 -19.72 10.37
N PHE A 251 0.61 -20.19 11.50
CA PHE A 251 0.50 -19.51 12.79
C PHE A 251 1.19 -18.14 12.79
N VAL A 252 2.40 -18.06 12.23
CA VAL A 252 3.14 -16.80 12.13
C VAL A 252 2.36 -15.78 11.31
N ALA A 253 1.85 -16.17 10.14
CA ALA A 253 1.05 -15.27 9.31
C ALA A 253 -0.25 -14.85 10.01
N ALA A 254 -1.02 -15.80 10.56
CA ALA A 254 -2.31 -15.51 11.19
C ALA A 254 -2.19 -14.51 12.36
N VAL A 255 -1.24 -14.74 13.28
CA VAL A 255 -1.03 -13.85 14.43
C VAL A 255 -0.57 -12.47 13.97
N THR A 256 0.38 -12.42 13.04
CA THR A 256 0.91 -11.16 12.51
C THR A 256 -0.20 -10.33 11.87
N LEU A 257 -1.01 -10.94 10.99
CA LEU A 257 -2.09 -10.27 10.28
C LEU A 257 -3.10 -9.62 11.24
N ILE A 258 -3.53 -10.33 12.28
CA ILE A 258 -4.52 -9.80 13.24
C ILE A 258 -3.94 -8.69 14.10
N ILE A 259 -2.71 -8.84 14.62
CA ILE A 259 -2.03 -7.80 15.40
C ILE A 259 -1.94 -6.49 14.59
N GLY A 260 -1.55 -6.61 13.32
CA GLY A 260 -1.43 -5.46 12.43
C GLY A 260 -2.77 -4.85 12.04
N ALA A 261 -3.72 -5.67 11.57
CA ALA A 261 -5.02 -5.21 11.08
C ALA A 261 -5.88 -4.56 12.16
N ALA A 262 -5.84 -5.09 13.38
CA ALA A 262 -6.61 -4.57 14.52
C ALA A 262 -5.85 -3.47 15.30
N ASP A 263 -4.66 -3.09 14.84
CA ASP A 263 -3.78 -2.11 15.48
C ASP A 263 -3.53 -2.38 16.97
N TYR A 264 -3.13 -3.60 17.31
CA TYR A 264 -2.82 -3.94 18.70
C TYR A 264 -1.65 -3.09 19.19
N THR A 265 -1.88 -2.34 20.26
CA THR A 265 -0.87 -1.48 20.87
C THR A 265 -0.32 -2.12 22.14
N LEU A 266 1.00 -2.01 22.33
CA LEU A 266 1.67 -2.50 23.53
C LEU A 266 2.54 -1.39 24.10
N THR A 267 2.22 -0.95 25.31
CA THR A 267 2.97 0.10 26.03
C THR A 267 3.83 -0.51 27.12
N ILE A 268 5.16 -0.38 27.00
CA ILE A 268 6.12 -0.85 28.00
C ILE A 268 7.04 0.32 28.38
N GLY A 269 7.04 0.72 29.66
CA GLY A 269 7.99 1.72 30.17
C GLY A 269 7.93 3.09 29.47
N GLY A 270 6.73 3.50 29.00
CA GLY A 270 6.54 4.75 28.25
C GLY A 270 6.79 4.63 26.73
N PHE A 271 7.17 3.45 26.24
CA PHE A 271 7.29 3.15 24.83
C PHE A 271 6.05 2.40 24.32
N THR A 272 5.32 3.01 23.39
CA THR A 272 4.14 2.40 22.75
C THR A 272 4.51 1.83 21.39
N MET A 273 4.36 0.53 21.20
CA MET A 273 4.44 -0.10 19.88
C MET A 273 3.05 -0.11 19.24
N ASN A 274 2.93 0.44 18.03
CA ASN A 274 1.71 0.35 17.23
C ASN A 274 1.57 -1.03 16.57
N GLY A 275 0.41 -1.31 15.95
CA GLY A 275 0.12 -2.63 15.38
C GLY A 275 1.09 -3.06 14.27
N ILE A 276 1.58 -2.12 13.45
CA ILE A 276 2.58 -2.41 12.42
C ILE A 276 3.89 -2.87 13.07
N THR A 277 4.37 -2.12 14.07
CA THR A 277 5.62 -2.41 14.76
C THR A 277 5.52 -3.72 15.54
N LEU A 278 4.46 -3.86 16.35
CA LEU A 278 4.22 -5.05 17.16
C LEU A 278 4.04 -6.29 16.27
N GLY A 279 3.29 -6.17 15.17
CA GLY A 279 3.09 -7.25 14.20
C GLY A 279 4.39 -7.65 13.51
N THR A 280 5.24 -6.69 13.15
CA THR A 280 6.55 -6.97 12.56
C THR A 280 7.46 -7.72 13.53
N PHE A 281 7.53 -7.27 14.78
CA PHE A 281 8.30 -7.98 15.82
C PHE A 281 7.74 -9.38 16.08
N ALA A 282 6.42 -9.53 16.17
CA ALA A 282 5.77 -10.82 16.33
C ALA A 282 6.13 -11.76 15.18
N ALA A 283 6.05 -11.29 13.92
CA ALA A 283 6.41 -12.08 12.75
C ALA A 283 7.85 -12.59 12.80
N ILE A 284 8.79 -11.71 13.12
CA ILE A 284 10.23 -12.03 13.18
C ILE A 284 10.50 -13.00 14.32
N VAL A 285 10.03 -12.69 15.53
CA VAL A 285 10.31 -13.49 16.74
C VAL A 285 9.66 -14.86 16.64
N LEU A 286 8.37 -14.93 16.29
CA LEU A 286 7.66 -16.21 16.15
C LEU A 286 8.31 -17.07 15.07
N TYR A 287 8.68 -16.49 13.93
CA TYR A 287 9.37 -17.25 12.90
C TYR A 287 10.71 -17.81 13.39
N GLN A 288 11.56 -16.97 14.01
CA GLN A 288 12.89 -17.42 14.45
C GLN A 288 12.83 -18.47 15.57
N VAL A 289 11.87 -18.35 16.50
CA VAL A 289 11.69 -19.31 17.59
C VAL A 289 11.19 -20.65 17.06
N PHE A 290 10.26 -20.65 16.10
CA PHE A 290 9.56 -21.86 15.66
C PHE A 290 10.03 -22.43 14.31
N GLN A 291 10.97 -21.79 13.60
CA GLN A 291 11.46 -22.28 12.29
C GLN A 291 12.04 -23.70 12.33
N GLY A 292 12.58 -24.12 13.48
CA GLY A 292 13.14 -25.46 13.70
C GLY A 292 12.15 -26.47 14.29
N ALA A 293 10.91 -26.06 14.58
CA ALA A 293 9.90 -26.98 15.09
C ALA A 293 9.48 -27.94 13.97
N SER A 294 9.80 -29.22 14.14
CA SER A 294 9.26 -30.31 13.33
C SER A 294 7.79 -30.50 13.71
N VAL A 295 6.91 -29.68 13.15
CA VAL A 295 5.47 -29.92 13.32
C VAL A 295 5.13 -31.16 12.51
N ARG A 296 4.71 -32.22 13.21
CA ARG A 296 4.10 -33.41 12.62
C ARG A 296 3.00 -32.96 11.67
N ASP A 297 2.90 -33.61 10.51
CA ASP A 297 2.02 -33.29 9.36
C ASP A 297 0.50 -33.26 9.67
N ASP A 298 0.08 -33.21 10.93
CA ASP A 298 -1.30 -33.34 11.38
C ASP A 298 -2.07 -32.00 11.47
N PHE A 299 -1.43 -30.87 11.11
CA PHE A 299 -2.13 -29.60 10.91
C PHE A 299 -2.63 -29.45 9.47
N ALA A 300 -3.17 -30.53 8.90
CA ALA A 300 -4.09 -30.38 7.78
C ALA A 300 -5.31 -29.62 8.30
N ILE A 301 -5.54 -28.41 7.76
CA ILE A 301 -6.85 -27.78 7.90
C ILE A 301 -7.86 -28.80 7.38
N VAL A 302 -8.65 -29.35 8.29
CA VAL A 302 -9.68 -30.36 8.05
C VAL A 302 -10.64 -29.79 7.00
N GLY A 303 -10.45 -30.19 5.74
CA GLY A 303 -11.23 -29.75 4.60
C GLY A 303 -10.71 -30.37 3.30
N ASP A 304 -9.47 -30.07 2.92
CA ASP A 304 -8.98 -30.37 1.57
C ASP A 304 -8.68 -31.85 1.31
N ALA A 305 -8.14 -32.60 2.28
CA ALA A 305 -7.78 -34.01 2.04
C ALA A 305 -9.01 -34.91 1.87
N ALA A 306 -10.09 -34.63 2.61
CA ALA A 306 -11.33 -35.39 2.54
C ALA A 306 -12.18 -35.01 1.31
N GLU A 307 -12.22 -33.72 0.94
CA GLU A 307 -12.92 -33.26 -0.27
C GLU A 307 -12.18 -33.67 -1.55
N ALA A 308 -10.84 -33.58 -1.57
CA ALA A 308 -10.05 -34.05 -2.71
C ALA A 308 -10.15 -35.57 -2.89
N GLU A 309 -10.13 -36.36 -1.81
CA GLU A 309 -10.40 -37.81 -1.90
C GLU A 309 -11.85 -38.11 -2.33
N ALA A 310 -12.82 -37.31 -1.90
CA ALA A 310 -14.22 -37.45 -2.29
C ALA A 310 -14.43 -37.14 -3.79
N GLU A 311 -13.82 -36.07 -4.31
CA GLU A 311 -13.86 -35.73 -5.74
C GLU A 311 -13.10 -36.75 -6.61
N LEU A 312 -11.96 -37.26 -6.13
CA LEU A 312 -11.21 -38.34 -6.80
C LEU A 312 -12.00 -39.66 -6.83
N ARG A 313 -12.80 -39.95 -5.80
CA ARG A 313 -13.69 -41.13 -5.77
C ARG A 313 -14.96 -40.93 -6.59
N ALA A 314 -15.41 -39.70 -6.79
CA ALA A 314 -16.63 -39.35 -7.53
C ALA A 314 -16.40 -39.15 -9.04
N GLY A 315 -15.53 -39.97 -9.66
CA GLY A 315 -15.12 -39.84 -11.07
C GLY A 315 -16.26 -39.57 -12.09
N PRO A 316 -15.94 -39.12 -13.32
CA PRO A 316 -16.87 -38.44 -14.23
C PRO A 316 -17.90 -39.37 -14.89
N ALA A 317 -18.83 -39.92 -14.10
CA ALA A 317 -19.93 -40.76 -14.57
C ALA A 317 -21.22 -40.36 -13.84
N GLY A 318 -21.97 -39.43 -14.42
CA GLY A 318 -23.26 -39.03 -13.85
C GLY A 318 -24.04 -37.92 -14.56
N ARG A 319 -23.63 -37.47 -15.75
CA ARG A 319 -24.49 -36.64 -16.62
C ARG A 319 -24.88 -37.43 -17.86
N SER A 320 -25.88 -38.29 -17.71
CA SER A 320 -26.60 -38.93 -18.81
C SER A 320 -28.00 -39.36 -18.37
N SER A 321 -29.01 -38.75 -19.02
CA SER A 321 -30.39 -39.20 -19.22
C SER A 321 -31.29 -39.56 -18.01
N ARG A 322 -32.15 -38.60 -17.63
CA ARG A 322 -33.62 -38.66 -17.81
C ARG A 322 -34.26 -37.32 -17.45
#